data_AF-A0A7X7JJB6-F1
#
_entry.id   AF-A0A7X7JJB6-F1
#
_cell.length_a   1.000
_cell.length_b   1.000
_cell.length_c   1.000
_cell.angle_alpha   90.00
_cell.angle_beta   90.00
_cell.angle_gamma   90.00
#
_symmetry.space_group_name_H-M   'P 1'
#
loop_
_entity.id
_entity.type
_entity.pdbx_description
1 polymer ?
#
loop_
_entity_poly.entity_id
_entity_poly.type
_entity_poly.pdbx_seq_one_letter_code
_entity_poly.pdbx_strand_id
1 'polypeptide(L)'
;MRSVVEGGGLRLQARLIDHGGAHRTLANARVAWGTREGLVLELADEHATGIGEATPLPGHSPESLAEARADLARWLREPSLASPPWSGSPWEAARHVTEWLAQQSRSLATPSARFALETALLDYWSRRLRVAPWELLGGEVRDRRSP
;
A
#
# COMPACT_ATOMS: atom_id res chain seq x y z
N MET A 1 2.56 15.43 2.85
CA MET A 1 1.82 15.57 4.13
C MET A 1 2.40 14.62 5.16
N ARG A 2 2.43 14.99 6.45
CA ARG A 2 2.89 14.15 7.56
C ARG A 2 1.77 13.98 8.58
N SER A 3 1.62 12.78 9.13
CA SER A 3 0.69 12.49 10.22
C SER A 3 1.26 11.38 11.10
N VAL A 4 0.66 11.16 12.26
CA VAL A 4 0.90 9.98 13.08
C VAL A 4 -0.35 9.12 13.01
N VAL A 5 -0.15 7.84 12.72
CA VAL A 5 -1.19 6.84 12.62
C VAL A 5 -1.09 5.92 13.82
N GLU A 6 -2.10 5.94 14.67
CA GLU A 6 -2.19 5.10 15.87
C GLU A 6 -3.34 4.11 15.71
N GLY A 7 -3.13 2.88 16.16
CA GLY A 7 -4.15 1.85 16.12
C GLY A 7 -3.53 0.46 16.19
N GLY A 8 -4.28 -0.47 16.76
CA GLY A 8 -3.86 -1.88 16.79
C GLY A 8 -2.57 -2.18 17.57
N GLY A 9 -2.22 -1.33 18.54
CA GLY A 9 -0.95 -1.41 19.26
C GLY A 9 0.27 -0.87 18.49
N LEU A 10 0.05 -0.26 17.32
CA LEU A 10 1.09 0.38 16.52
C LEU A 10 0.95 1.91 16.58
N ARG A 11 2.10 2.57 16.48
CA ARG A 11 2.22 4.02 16.27
C ARG A 11 3.20 4.26 15.13
N LEU A 12 2.68 4.60 13.96
CA LEU A 12 3.46 4.76 12.74
C LEU A 12 3.52 6.24 12.35
N GLN A 13 4.71 6.73 12.02
CA GLN A 13 4.88 7.97 11.28
C GLN A 13 4.41 7.73 9.85
N ALA A 14 3.48 8.56 9.38
CA ALA A 14 2.91 8.43 8.05
C ALA A 14 3.24 9.64 7.18
N ARG A 15 3.66 9.39 5.94
CA ARG A 15 4.05 10.40 4.97
C ARG A 15 3.39 10.14 3.63
N LEU A 16 2.74 11.18 3.11
CA LEU A 16 2.26 11.21 1.73
C LEU A 16 3.18 12.11 0.90
N ILE A 17 3.77 11.56 -0.14
CA ILE A 17 4.80 12.18 -0.98
C ILE A 17 4.32 12.17 -2.43
N ASP A 18 4.54 13.27 -3.15
CA ASP A 18 4.25 13.35 -4.58
C ASP A 18 5.35 12.62 -5.36
N HIS A 19 4.94 11.79 -6.30
CA HIS A 19 5.84 11.00 -7.13
C HIS A 19 5.50 11.15 -8.61
N GLY A 20 6.48 10.91 -9.47
CA GLY A 20 6.33 10.97 -10.92
C GLY A 20 6.88 12.25 -11.56
N GLY A 21 6.51 12.50 -12.81
CA GLY A 21 6.98 13.63 -13.60
C GLY A 21 6.77 13.47 -15.10
N ALA A 22 7.46 14.29 -15.87
CA ALA A 22 7.41 14.28 -17.32
C ALA A 22 7.86 12.93 -17.91
N HIS A 23 7.10 12.42 -18.86
CA HIS A 23 7.41 11.20 -19.58
C HIS A 23 7.26 11.43 -21.08
N ARG A 24 8.21 10.94 -21.89
CA ARG A 24 8.25 11.26 -23.32
C ARG A 24 7.61 10.20 -24.22
N THR A 25 7.38 9.00 -23.70
CA THR A 25 7.09 7.81 -24.52
C THR A 25 5.96 6.92 -23.99
N LEU A 26 5.15 7.39 -23.03
CA LEU A 26 4.05 6.59 -22.51
C LEU A 26 2.82 6.83 -23.37
N ALA A 27 2.43 5.82 -24.15
CA ALA A 27 1.23 5.87 -24.97
C ALA A 27 0.61 4.47 -25.06
N ASN A 28 -0.69 4.44 -25.32
CA ASN A 28 -1.38 3.26 -25.81
C ASN A 28 -2.06 3.59 -27.16
N ALA A 29 -2.87 2.67 -27.69
CA ALA A 29 -3.55 2.88 -28.97
C ALA A 29 -4.54 4.07 -29.01
N ARG A 30 -4.91 4.63 -27.85
CA ARG A 30 -5.93 5.69 -27.72
C ARG A 30 -5.36 7.04 -27.28
N VAL A 31 -4.26 7.05 -26.54
CA VAL A 31 -3.76 8.27 -25.89
C VAL A 31 -2.25 8.20 -25.65
N ALA A 32 -1.60 9.36 -25.70
CA ALA A 32 -0.24 9.55 -25.22
C ALA A 32 -0.25 10.45 -23.98
N TRP A 33 0.55 10.10 -22.98
CA TRP A 33 0.70 10.85 -21.74
C TRP A 33 2.08 11.50 -21.69
N GLY A 34 2.09 12.84 -21.57
CA GLY A 34 3.31 13.63 -21.39
C GLY A 34 3.84 13.66 -19.95
N THR A 35 3.04 13.19 -18.99
CA THR A 35 3.39 13.09 -17.57
C THR A 35 2.77 11.82 -16.97
N ARG A 36 3.41 11.27 -15.93
CA ARG A 36 2.81 10.29 -15.02
C ARG A 36 3.09 10.74 -13.61
N GLU A 37 2.02 10.99 -12.88
CA GLU A 37 2.07 11.43 -11.50
C GLU A 37 1.39 10.39 -10.62
N GLY A 38 1.87 10.28 -9.39
CA GLY A 38 1.43 9.32 -8.40
C GLY A 38 1.70 9.86 -6.99
N LEU A 39 1.32 9.05 -6.01
CA LEU A 39 1.54 9.31 -4.60
C LEU A 39 2.27 8.13 -3.98
N VAL A 40 3.25 8.41 -3.13
CA VAL A 40 3.86 7.41 -2.26
C VAL A 40 3.34 7.62 -0.85
N LEU A 41 2.77 6.56 -0.28
CA LEU A 41 2.46 6.45 1.14
C LEU A 41 3.59 5.67 1.83
N GLU A 42 4.24 6.32 2.79
CA GLU A 42 5.25 5.72 3.65
C GLU A 42 4.69 5.62 5.08
N LEU A 43 4.81 4.44 5.69
CA LEU A 43 4.44 4.16 7.08
C LEU A 43 5.69 3.62 7.80
N ALA A 44 6.12 4.27 8.88
CA ALA A 44 7.38 3.95 9.53
C ALA A 44 7.32 4.02 11.05
N ASP A 45 8.05 3.12 11.71
CA ASP A 45 8.44 3.22 13.11
C ASP A 45 9.96 2.96 13.23
N GLU A 46 10.45 2.78 14.46
CA GLU A 46 11.86 2.45 14.73
C GLU A 46 12.29 1.06 14.23
N HIS A 47 11.34 0.19 13.88
CA HIS A 47 11.61 -1.20 13.51
C HIS A 47 11.56 -1.42 12.00
N ALA A 48 10.62 -0.80 11.31
CA ALA A 48 10.39 -1.00 9.89
C ALA A 48 9.78 0.23 9.22
N THR A 49 9.97 0.31 7.91
CA THR A 49 9.28 1.24 7.02
C THR A 49 8.57 0.43 5.96
N GLY A 50 7.32 0.72 5.67
CA GLY A 50 6.57 0.16 4.55
C GLY A 50 6.19 1.24 3.56
N ILE A 51 6.20 0.89 2.27
CA ILE A 51 5.98 1.81 1.16
C ILE A 51 4.88 1.24 0.27
N GLY A 52 3.93 2.10 -0.10
CA GLY A 52 2.91 1.80 -1.09
C GLY A 52 2.65 2.97 -2.01
N GLU A 53 2.08 2.68 -3.18
CA GLU A 53 1.93 3.66 -4.26
C GLU A 53 0.48 3.76 -4.74
N ALA A 54 0.00 5.00 -4.92
CA ALA A 54 -1.26 5.32 -5.56
C ALA A 54 -0.98 6.05 -6.88
N THR A 55 -1.12 5.33 -7.99
CA THR A 55 -0.87 5.86 -9.34
C THR A 55 -2.06 5.56 -10.26
N PRO A 56 -3.20 6.24 -10.06
CA PRO A 56 -4.36 6.07 -10.93
C PRO A 56 -3.97 6.35 -12.39
N LEU A 57 -4.49 5.55 -13.30
CA LEU A 57 -4.23 5.64 -14.74
C LEU A 57 -5.33 6.45 -15.42
N PRO A 58 -5.04 7.67 -15.93
CA PRO A 58 -6.06 8.48 -16.59
C PRO A 58 -6.75 7.71 -17.73
N GLY A 59 -8.08 7.72 -17.72
CA GLY A 59 -8.91 7.00 -18.70
C GLY A 59 -9.02 5.49 -18.50
N HIS A 60 -8.43 4.92 -17.43
CA HIS A 60 -8.57 3.50 -17.08
C HIS A 60 -8.98 3.31 -15.62
N SER A 61 -8.36 4.05 -14.70
CA SER A 61 -8.81 4.16 -13.32
C SER A 61 -10.12 4.95 -13.25
N PRO A 62 -11.06 4.56 -12.38
CA PRO A 62 -12.30 5.32 -12.17
C PRO A 62 -12.07 6.66 -11.46
N GLU A 63 -10.92 6.85 -10.81
CA GLU A 63 -10.53 8.04 -10.09
C GLU A 63 -9.37 8.82 -10.73
N SER A 64 -9.27 10.09 -10.35
CA SER A 64 -8.13 10.98 -10.59
C SER A 64 -7.10 10.91 -9.45
N LEU A 65 -5.89 11.41 -9.71
CA LEU A 65 -4.84 11.57 -8.69
C LEU A 65 -5.27 12.49 -7.54
N ALA A 66 -6.05 13.53 -7.84
CA ALA A 66 -6.55 14.46 -6.84
C ALA A 66 -7.54 13.80 -5.89
N GLU A 67 -8.42 12.94 -6.40
CA GLU A 67 -9.35 12.16 -5.58
C GLU A 67 -8.60 11.16 -4.70
N ALA A 68 -7.64 10.41 -5.25
CA ALA A 68 -6.80 9.49 -4.47
C ALA A 68 -6.02 10.22 -3.36
N ARG A 69 -5.50 11.42 -3.64
CA ARG A 69 -4.84 12.28 -2.64
C ARG A 69 -5.80 12.69 -1.53
N ALA A 70 -6.99 13.18 -1.88
CA ALA A 70 -7.97 13.63 -0.91
C ALA A 70 -8.41 12.49 0.02
N ASP A 71 -8.55 11.29 -0.56
CA ASP A 71 -8.94 10.08 0.14
C ASP A 71 -7.86 9.61 1.13
N LEU A 72 -6.60 9.48 0.69
CA LEU A 72 -5.46 9.20 1.58
C LEU A 72 -5.30 10.28 2.64
N ALA A 73 -5.51 11.55 2.28
CA ALA A 73 -5.39 12.65 3.23
C ALA A 73 -6.49 12.62 4.30
N ARG A 74 -7.70 12.19 3.94
CA ARG A 74 -8.80 11.95 4.89
C ARG A 74 -8.45 10.81 5.84
N TRP A 75 -7.98 9.68 5.31
CA TRP A 75 -7.56 8.55 6.12
C TRP A 75 -6.43 8.91 7.10
N LEU A 76 -5.46 9.74 6.68
CA LEU A 76 -4.37 10.19 7.55
C LEU A 76 -4.80 11.14 8.69
N ARG A 77 -5.97 11.79 8.59
CA ARG A 77 -6.55 12.61 9.66
C ARG A 77 -7.30 11.77 10.69
N GLU A 78 -7.96 10.72 10.23
CA GLU A 78 -8.79 9.83 11.04
C GLU A 78 -8.40 8.37 10.75
N PRO A 79 -7.17 7.97 11.12
CA PRO A 79 -6.72 6.62 10.83
C PRO A 79 -7.51 5.60 11.62
N SER A 80 -7.80 4.48 10.97
CA SER A 80 -8.43 3.32 11.59
C SER A 80 -7.57 2.09 11.31
N LEU A 81 -6.48 1.92 12.06
CA LEU A 81 -5.70 0.67 12.06
C LEU A 81 -6.16 -0.25 13.19
N ALA A 82 -6.60 -1.45 12.82
CA ALA A 82 -6.87 -2.54 13.74
C ALA A 82 -5.61 -3.36 14.01
N SER A 83 -5.54 -4.00 15.18
CA SER A 83 -4.47 -4.95 15.49
C SER A 83 -4.46 -6.07 14.45
N PRO A 84 -3.28 -6.55 14.03
CA PRO A 84 -3.22 -7.78 13.26
C PRO A 84 -3.80 -8.94 14.08
N PRO A 85 -4.51 -9.89 13.46
CA PRO A 85 -5.00 -11.10 14.12
C PRO A 85 -3.91 -12.16 14.37
N TRP A 86 -2.64 -11.86 14.07
CA TRP A 86 -1.50 -12.76 14.28
C TRP A 86 -0.54 -12.25 15.36
N SER A 87 0.15 -13.17 16.02
CA SER A 87 1.06 -12.90 17.14
C SER A 87 2.48 -12.45 16.74
N GLY A 88 2.67 -12.08 15.47
CA GLY A 88 3.99 -11.83 14.88
C GLY A 88 4.64 -13.08 14.27
N SER A 89 3.90 -14.18 14.16
CA SER A 89 4.35 -15.34 13.38
C SER A 89 4.07 -15.15 11.87
N PRO A 90 5.06 -15.38 10.97
CA PRO A 90 4.83 -15.29 9.53
C PRO A 90 3.76 -16.25 9.00
N TRP A 91 3.65 -17.46 9.56
CA TRP A 91 2.65 -18.44 9.09
C TRP A 91 1.23 -18.05 9.48
N GLU A 92 1.04 -17.43 10.65
CA GLU A 92 -0.26 -16.90 11.07
C GLU A 92 -0.64 -15.71 10.20
N ALA A 93 0.34 -14.83 9.95
CA ALA A 93 0.15 -13.70 9.05
C ALA A 93 -0.26 -14.20 7.65
N ALA A 94 0.39 -15.22 7.11
CA ALA A 94 0.06 -15.79 5.81
C ALA A 94 -1.40 -16.22 5.64
N ARG A 95 -2.03 -16.68 6.73
CA ARG A 95 -3.43 -17.10 6.74
C ARG A 95 -4.44 -15.95 6.75
N HIS A 96 -4.04 -14.79 7.29
CA HIS A 96 -4.97 -13.72 7.64
C HIS A 96 -4.67 -12.37 6.97
N VAL A 97 -3.49 -12.20 6.35
CA VAL A 97 -3.03 -10.89 5.89
C VAL A 97 -4.00 -10.26 4.89
N THR A 98 -4.53 -11.03 3.94
CA THR A 98 -5.37 -10.49 2.87
C THR A 98 -6.68 -9.92 3.41
N GLU A 99 -7.35 -10.65 4.31
CA GLU A 99 -8.57 -10.18 4.97
C GLU A 99 -8.29 -8.97 5.85
N TRP A 100 -7.18 -8.99 6.59
CA TRP A 100 -6.78 -7.87 7.43
C TRP A 100 -6.47 -6.61 6.61
N LEU A 101 -5.74 -6.73 5.49
CA LEU A 101 -5.43 -5.62 4.57
C LEU A 101 -6.71 -5.00 4.01
N ALA A 102 -7.63 -5.83 3.52
CA ALA A 102 -8.93 -5.38 3.01
C ALA A 102 -9.77 -4.65 4.08
N GLN A 103 -9.68 -5.11 5.33
CA GLN A 103 -10.32 -4.43 6.46
C GLN A 103 -9.71 -3.05 6.73
N GLN A 104 -8.37 -2.91 6.63
CA GLN A 104 -7.69 -1.64 6.89
C GLN A 104 -8.00 -0.60 5.80
N SER A 105 -8.16 -1.04 4.54
CA SER A 105 -8.39 -0.18 3.39
C SER A 105 -9.87 0.13 3.14
N ARG A 106 -10.80 -0.51 3.86
CA ARG A 106 -12.26 -0.44 3.58
C ARG A 106 -12.83 0.98 3.51
N SER A 107 -12.30 1.92 4.29
CA SER A 107 -12.79 3.29 4.38
C SER A 107 -12.29 4.20 3.25
N LEU A 108 -11.28 3.77 2.49
CA LEU A 108 -10.78 4.48 1.33
C LEU A 108 -11.75 4.22 0.16
N ALA A 109 -12.19 5.26 -0.52
CA ALA A 109 -13.13 5.15 -1.64
C ALA A 109 -12.43 4.79 -2.96
N THR A 110 -11.19 5.25 -3.15
CA THR A 110 -10.47 5.13 -4.42
C THR A 110 -9.62 3.85 -4.48
N PRO A 111 -9.66 3.07 -5.57
CA PRO A 111 -8.86 1.85 -5.72
C PRO A 111 -7.36 2.05 -5.53
N SER A 112 -6.78 3.10 -6.11
CA SER A 112 -5.35 3.40 -5.97
C SER A 112 -4.95 3.76 -4.54
N ALA A 113 -5.79 4.50 -3.79
CA ALA A 113 -5.52 4.76 -2.38
C ALA A 113 -5.58 3.48 -1.53
N ARG A 114 -6.57 2.61 -1.77
CA ARG A 114 -6.65 1.29 -1.10
C ARG A 114 -5.37 0.51 -1.33
N PHE A 115 -4.96 0.40 -2.60
CA PHE A 115 -3.75 -0.31 -2.98
C PHE A 115 -2.50 0.27 -2.33
N ALA A 116 -2.38 1.61 -2.27
CA ALA A 116 -1.26 2.27 -1.59
C ALA A 116 -1.20 1.93 -0.10
N LEU A 117 -2.34 1.90 0.60
CA LEU A 117 -2.37 1.51 2.01
C LEU A 117 -2.05 0.02 2.19
N GLU A 118 -2.68 -0.85 1.40
CA GLU A 118 -2.49 -2.30 1.50
C GLU A 118 -1.04 -2.70 1.24
N THR A 119 -0.41 -2.11 0.22
CA THR A 119 1.00 -2.39 -0.10
C THR A 119 1.95 -1.79 0.92
N ALA A 120 1.69 -0.58 1.44
CA ALA A 120 2.50 -0.01 2.52
C ALA A 120 2.46 -0.88 3.77
N LEU A 121 1.29 -1.40 4.16
CA LEU A 121 1.15 -2.28 5.32
C LEU A 121 1.77 -3.66 5.07
N LEU A 122 1.61 -4.24 3.88
CA LEU A 122 2.23 -5.51 3.51
C LEU A 122 3.75 -5.41 3.53
N ASP A 123 4.31 -4.35 2.95
CA ASP A 123 5.74 -4.08 2.90
C ASP A 123 6.30 -3.85 4.32
N TYR A 124 5.60 -3.06 5.15
CA TYR A 124 5.94 -2.87 6.56
C TYR A 124 6.02 -4.20 7.32
N TRP A 125 4.97 -5.04 7.22
CA TRP A 125 4.93 -6.32 7.93
C TRP A 125 5.94 -7.33 7.39
N SER A 126 6.18 -7.35 6.08
CA SER A 126 7.22 -8.19 5.48
C SER A 126 8.60 -7.88 6.08
N ARG A 127 8.92 -6.59 6.23
CA ARG A 127 10.18 -6.12 6.83
C ARG A 127 10.24 -6.37 8.33
N ARG A 128 9.16 -6.09 9.05
CA ARG A 128 9.07 -6.32 10.51
C ARG A 128 9.23 -7.80 10.85
N LEU A 129 8.65 -8.69 10.05
CA LEU A 129 8.70 -10.14 10.22
C LEU A 129 9.90 -10.79 9.53
N ARG A 130 10.66 -10.01 8.74
CA ARG A 130 11.85 -10.45 7.99
C ARG A 130 11.54 -11.60 7.03
N VAL A 131 10.39 -11.54 6.38
CA VAL A 131 9.95 -12.48 5.34
C VAL A 131 9.60 -11.72 4.07
N ALA A 132 9.56 -12.40 2.94
CA ALA A 132 9.15 -11.78 1.70
C ALA A 132 7.63 -11.48 1.67
N PRO A 133 7.18 -10.41 0.99
CA PRO A 133 5.76 -10.09 0.89
C PRO A 133 4.89 -11.22 0.34
N TRP A 134 5.40 -12.02 -0.62
CA TRP A 134 4.63 -13.13 -1.18
C TRP A 134 4.44 -14.29 -0.20
N GLU A 135 5.35 -14.49 0.76
CA GLU A 135 5.16 -15.51 1.81
C GLU A 135 4.00 -15.13 2.72
N LEU A 136 3.86 -13.83 3.03
CA LEU A 136 2.70 -13.31 3.75
C LEU A 136 1.40 -13.43 2.94
N LEU A 137 1.47 -13.50 1.61
CA LEU A 137 0.29 -13.76 0.78
C LEU A 137 0.00 -15.26 0.60
N GLY A 138 0.66 -16.14 1.38
CA GLY A 138 0.51 -17.59 1.29
C GLY A 138 1.26 -18.22 0.10
N GLY A 139 2.18 -17.48 -0.51
CA GLY A 139 3.00 -17.96 -1.62
C GLY A 139 4.05 -18.96 -1.16
N GLU A 140 4.04 -20.15 -1.75
CA GLU A 140 5.10 -21.13 -1.61
C GLU A 140 6.14 -20.96 -2.73
N VAL A 141 7.43 -21.11 -2.41
CA VAL A 141 8.47 -21.18 -3.43
C VAL A 141 8.29 -22.49 -4.20
N ARG A 142 7.75 -22.41 -5.42
CA ARG A 142 7.81 -23.54 -6.36
C ARG A 142 9.24 -23.67 -6.85
N ASP A 143 9.98 -24.66 -6.34
CA ASP A 143 11.28 -24.99 -6.90
C ASP A 143 11.07 -25.43 -8.36
N ARG A 144 11.64 -24.68 -9.30
CA ARG A 144 11.60 -24.99 -10.74
C ARG A 144 12.49 -26.18 -11.12
N ARG A 145 12.96 -26.96 -10.13
CA ARG A 145 13.84 -28.14 -10.31
C ARG A 145 13.21 -29.46 -9.88
N SER A 146 11.88 -29.57 -9.86
CA SER A 146 11.25 -30.89 -9.90
C SER A 146 11.17 -31.38 -11.35
N PRO A 147 11.76 -32.54 -11.69
CA PRO A 147 11.67 -33.13 -13.03
C PRO A 147 10.25 -33.51 -13.43
#